data_AF-A0A497NCL7-F1
#
_entry.id   AF-A0A497NCL7-F1
#
_cell.length_a   1.000
_cell.length_b   1.000
_cell.length_c   1.000
_cell.angle_alpha   90.00
_cell.angle_beta   90.00
_cell.angle_gamma   90.00
#
_symmetry.space_group_name_H-M   'P 1'
#
loop_
_entity.id
_entity.type
_entity.pdbx_description
1 polymer ?
#
loop_
_entity_poly.entity_id
_entity_poly.type
_entity_poly.pdbx_seq_one_letter_code
_entity_poly.pdbx_strand_id
1 'polypeptide(L)'
;DVWSLVLTPNSNLRAEWMPELLNGVMVIRGDAFTVDGGGFGEHLYMPIDRIQTKARRVQFTAIPYYAWANREARLMTIWIRHPTIGEIQKLYN
;
A
#
# COMPACT_ATOMS: atom_id res chain seq x y z
N ASP A 1 -1.71 2.57 5.77
CA ASP A 1 -0.33 2.31 6.21
C ASP A 1 0.39 1.49 5.16
N VAL A 2 1.71 1.32 5.20
CA VAL A 2 2.46 0.49 4.23
C VAL A 2 2.02 -0.99 4.29
N TRP A 3 1.62 -1.49 5.46
CA TRP A 3 1.13 -2.87 5.62
C TRP A 3 -0.32 -3.07 5.20
N SER A 4 -1.13 -2.00 5.15
CA SER A 4 -2.51 -2.09 4.65
C SER A 4 -2.62 -1.87 3.15
N LEU A 5 -1.50 -1.59 2.46
CA LEU A 5 -1.46 -1.42 1.02
C LEU A 5 -1.69 -2.74 0.28
N VAL A 6 -2.53 -2.69 -0.75
CA VAL A 6 -2.92 -3.82 -1.59
C VAL A 6 -2.77 -3.41 -3.05
N LEU A 7 -1.97 -4.16 -3.81
CA LEU A 7 -1.81 -3.99 -5.26
C LEU A 7 -2.64 -5.03 -5.99
N THR A 8 -3.39 -4.58 -7.00
CA THR A 8 -4.20 -5.45 -7.85
C THR A 8 -3.52 -5.63 -9.21
N PRO A 9 -3.87 -6.65 -9.99
CA PRO A 9 -3.37 -6.80 -11.36
C PRO A 9 -3.64 -5.59 -12.26
N ASN A 10 -4.69 -4.81 -11.95
CA ASN A 10 -5.10 -3.62 -12.71
C ASN A 10 -4.51 -2.32 -12.12
N SER A 11 -3.62 -2.40 -11.13
CA SER A 11 -2.90 -1.24 -10.61
C SER A 11 -2.05 -0.62 -11.72
N ASN A 12 -2.31 0.63 -12.07
CA ASN A 12 -1.58 1.36 -13.09
C ASN A 12 -0.20 1.77 -12.53
N LEU A 13 0.84 1.03 -12.88
CA LEU A 13 2.21 1.27 -12.44
C LEU A 13 3.00 2.01 -13.51
N ARG A 14 3.75 3.04 -13.10
CA ARG A 14 4.57 3.85 -14.00
C ARG A 14 5.94 4.12 -13.39
N ALA A 15 6.96 3.93 -14.21
CA ALA A 15 8.34 4.27 -13.91
C ALA A 15 8.60 5.74 -14.24
N GLU A 16 9.17 6.51 -13.31
CA GLU A 16 9.48 7.94 -13.48
C GLU A 16 10.87 8.26 -12.92
N TRP A 17 11.70 8.97 -13.69
CA TRP A 17 12.99 9.48 -13.21
C TRP A 17 12.79 10.74 -12.35
N MET A 18 13.34 10.73 -11.13
CA MET A 18 13.24 11.84 -10.17
C MET A 18 14.63 12.40 -9.86
N PRO A 19 15.11 13.42 -10.58
CA PRO A 19 16.49 13.92 -10.44
C PRO A 19 16.75 14.54 -9.07
N GLU A 20 15.76 15.20 -8.47
CA GLU A 20 15.89 15.91 -7.19
C GLU A 20 15.64 15.01 -5.96
N LEU A 21 15.27 13.75 -6.16
CA LEU A 21 15.00 12.81 -5.08
C LEU A 21 16.19 11.87 -4.89
N LEU A 22 16.77 11.83 -3.69
CA LEU A 22 17.79 10.84 -3.30
C LEU A 22 18.97 10.79 -4.29
N ASN A 23 19.48 11.96 -4.70
CA ASN A 23 20.55 12.14 -5.69
C ASN A 23 20.23 11.58 -7.09
N GLY A 24 18.95 11.53 -7.45
CA GLY A 24 18.48 11.00 -8.72
C GLY A 24 18.16 9.52 -8.61
N VAL A 25 16.86 9.20 -8.58
CA VAL A 25 16.40 7.80 -8.58
C VAL A 25 15.25 7.59 -9.53
N MET A 26 15.17 6.36 -10.06
CA MET A 26 14.00 5.87 -10.76
C MET A 26 12.96 5.41 -9.73
N VAL A 27 11.76 6.00 -9.74
CA VAL A 27 10.66 5.63 -8.84
C VAL A 27 9.58 4.88 -9.59
N ILE A 28 8.78 4.09 -8.87
CA ILE A 28 7.53 3.51 -9.38
C ILE A 28 6.37 4.21 -8.69
N ARG A 29 5.50 4.84 -9.48
CA ARG A 29 4.22 5.40 -9.02
C ARG A 29 3.08 4.50 -9.43
N GLY A 30 2.00 4.48 -8.65
CA GLY A 30 0.78 3.87 -9.11
C GLY A 30 -0.38 3.91 -8.15
N ASP A 31 -1.48 3.36 -8.65
CA ASP A 31 -2.74 3.17 -7.93
C ASP A 31 -2.68 1.91 -7.06
N ALA A 32 -3.17 2.02 -5.84
CA ALA A 32 -3.35 0.90 -4.94
C ALA A 32 -4.65 1.06 -4.15
N PHE A 33 -5.00 0.03 -3.38
CA PHE A 33 -5.97 0.13 -2.31
C PHE A 33 -5.26 0.10 -0.97
N THR A 34 -5.87 0.70 0.03
CA THR A 34 -5.53 0.43 1.43
C THR A 34 -6.78 -0.09 2.11
N VAL A 35 -6.61 -1.21 2.80
CA VAL A 35 -7.69 -1.91 3.51
C VAL A 35 -7.44 -1.71 4.99
N ASP A 36 -8.11 -0.73 5.57
CA ASP A 36 -7.95 -0.42 6.98
C ASP A 36 -9.00 -1.23 7.78
N GLY A 37 -8.53 -2.00 8.75
CA GLY A 37 -9.37 -2.74 9.69
C GLY A 37 -9.95 -1.77 10.71
N GLY A 38 -11.14 -1.24 10.43
CA GLY A 38 -11.84 -0.34 11.35
C GLY A 38 -12.61 -1.08 12.43
N GLY A 39 -13.08 -0.33 13.44
CA GLY A 39 -14.05 -0.84 14.41
C GLY A 39 -13.49 -1.65 15.56
N PHE A 40 -12.16 -1.69 15.75
CA PHE A 40 -11.53 -2.37 16.88
C PHE A 40 -11.70 -1.61 18.21
N GLY A 41 -11.78 -0.28 18.20
CA GLY A 41 -11.89 0.50 19.44
C GLY A 41 -10.74 0.20 20.40
N GLU A 42 -11.05 -0.21 21.63
CA GLU A 42 -10.08 -0.65 22.64
C GLU A 42 -9.75 -2.15 22.59
N HIS A 43 -10.31 -2.89 21.63
CA HIS A 43 -10.07 -4.32 21.50
C HIS A 43 -8.85 -4.62 20.62
N LEU A 44 -7.97 -5.51 21.08
CA LEU A 44 -6.84 -6.00 20.29
C LEU A 44 -7.25 -7.12 19.31
N TYR A 45 -8.28 -7.90 19.66
CA TYR A 45 -8.78 -9.02 18.86
C TYR A 45 -10.29 -8.94 18.73
N MET A 46 -10.81 -9.33 17.56
CA MET A 46 -12.23 -9.33 17.26
C MET A 46 -12.55 -10.51 16.32
N PRO A 47 -13.72 -11.16 16.48
CA PRO A 47 -14.21 -12.14 15.52
C PRO A 47 -14.25 -11.58 14.09
N ILE A 48 -13.81 -12.38 13.11
CA ILE A 48 -13.61 -11.95 11.72
C ILE A 48 -14.91 -11.46 11.05
N ASP A 49 -16.06 -12.01 11.44
CA ASP A 49 -17.40 -11.66 10.98
C ASP A 49 -17.86 -10.28 11.47
N ARG A 50 -17.21 -9.74 12.51
CA ARG A 50 -17.48 -8.39 13.04
C ARG A 50 -16.54 -7.32 12.50
N ILE A 51 -15.48 -7.71 11.78
CA ILE A 51 -14.53 -6.76 11.21
C ILE A 51 -15.17 -6.05 10.02
N GLN A 52 -15.27 -4.72 10.12
CA GLN A 52 -15.66 -3.88 9.01
C GLN A 52 -14.42 -3.39 8.28
N THR A 53 -14.07 -4.05 7.17
CA THR A 53 -13.00 -3.58 6.29
C THR A 53 -13.54 -2.54 5.32
N LYS A 54 -12.89 -1.38 5.26
CA LYS A 54 -13.15 -0.39 4.21
C LYS A 54 -11.91 -0.27 3.32
N ALA A 55 -12.10 -0.50 2.03
CA ALA A 55 -11.09 -0.25 1.03
C ALA A 55 -11.20 1.20 0.54
N ARG A 56 -10.06 1.87 0.40
CA ARG A 56 -9.98 3.18 -0.26
C ARG A 56 -8.86 3.18 -1.28
N ARG A 57 -9.09 3.83 -2.42
CA ARG A 57 -8.06 4.05 -3.44
C ARG A 57 -7.03 5.04 -2.93
N VAL A 58 -5.76 4.75 -3.21
CA VAL A 58 -4.61 5.61 -2.86
C VAL A 58 -3.58 5.60 -3.97
N GLN A 59 -2.78 6.65 -4.04
CA GLN A 59 -1.55 6.68 -4.81
C GLN A 59 -0.40 6.24 -3.90
N PHE A 60 0.58 5.53 -4.46
CA PHE A 60 1.84 5.25 -3.77
C PHE A 60 3.04 5.62 -4.64
N THR A 61 4.19 5.77 -4.00
CA THR A 61 5.49 5.93 -4.66
C THR A 61 6.47 4.97 -4.02
N ALA A 62 6.97 4.00 -4.78
CA ALA A 62 8.05 3.13 -4.38
C ALA A 62 9.39 3.69 -4.86
N ILE A 63 10.39 3.62 -4.00
CA ILE A 63 11.78 3.98 -4.30
C ILE A 63 12.64 2.72 -4.38
N PRO A 64 13.85 2.79 -4.99
CA PRO A 64 14.80 1.69 -4.91
C PRO A 64 15.12 1.35 -3.45
N TYR A 65 15.17 0.06 -3.14
CA TYR A 65 15.38 -0.41 -1.78
C TYR A 65 16.70 0.10 -1.16
N TYR A 66 17.78 0.14 -1.94
CA TYR A 66 19.08 0.64 -1.46
C TYR A 66 19.03 2.10 -0.99
N ALA A 67 18.06 2.89 -1.48
CA ALA A 67 17.92 4.30 -1.18
C ALA A 67 17.00 4.55 0.04
N TRP A 68 16.44 3.49 0.62
CA TRP A 68 15.69 3.56 1.89
C TRP A 68 16.57 4.11 3.04
N ALA A 69 15.95 4.62 4.10
CA ALA A 69 16.60 5.16 5.30
C ALA A 69 17.57 6.34 5.09
N ASN A 70 17.58 6.96 3.90
CA ASN A 70 18.33 8.17 3.59
C ASN A 70 17.46 9.46 3.68
N ARG A 71 16.32 9.38 4.39
CA ARG A 71 15.39 10.48 4.68
C ARG A 71 14.94 10.38 6.13
N GLU A 72 13.92 11.14 6.54
CA GLU A 72 13.32 10.99 7.86
C GLU A 72 12.85 9.55 8.12
N ALA A 73 12.90 9.14 9.40
CA ALA A 73 12.47 7.82 9.83
C ALA A 73 10.99 7.61 9.50
N ARG A 74 10.71 6.58 8.69
CA ARG A 74 9.35 6.17 8.30
C ARG A 74 9.24 4.65 8.25
N LEU A 75 8.03 4.16 8.04
CA LEU A 75 7.72 2.74 7.93
C LEU A 75 8.02 2.24 6.51
N MET A 76 8.44 0.98 6.38
CA MET A 76 8.86 0.38 5.12
C MET A 76 8.30 -1.02 4.93
N THR A 77 7.98 -1.35 3.69
CA THR A 77 7.81 -2.73 3.24
C THR A 77 8.38 -2.89 1.83
N ILE A 78 8.82 -4.11 1.53
CA ILE A 78 9.21 -4.55 0.18
C ILE A 78 8.09 -5.38 -0.43
N TRP A 79 7.56 -6.32 0.37
CA TRP A 79 6.49 -7.20 -0.05
C TRP A 79 5.14 -6.53 0.22
N ILE A 80 4.50 -6.12 -0.86
CA ILE A 80 3.16 -5.54 -0.83
C ILE A 80 2.14 -6.66 -1.09
N ARG A 81 1.05 -6.64 -0.34
CA ARG A 81 0.00 -7.66 -0.45
C ARG A 81 -0.62 -7.66 -1.84
N HIS A 82 -0.73 -8.84 -2.43
CA HIS A 82 -1.53 -9.11 -3.62
C HIS A 82 -2.80 -9.88 -3.22
N PRO A 83 -4.01 -9.40 -3.54
CA PRO A 83 -5.26 -10.04 -3.14
C PRO A 83 -5.57 -11.26 -4.00
N THR A 84 -6.40 -12.15 -3.48
CA THR A 84 -7.00 -13.24 -4.28
C THR A 84 -8.08 -12.70 -5.22
N ILE A 85 -8.46 -13.49 -6.24
CA ILE A 85 -9.50 -13.09 -7.22
C ILE A 85 -10.81 -12.70 -6.53
N GLY A 86 -11.26 -13.47 -5.53
CA GLY A 86 -12.50 -13.17 -4.80
C GLY A 86 -12.45 -11.88 -3.97
N GLU A 87 -11.25 -11.47 -3.54
CA GLU A 87 -11.06 -10.22 -2.79
C GLU A 87 -11.00 -9.01 -3.73
N ILE A 88 -10.49 -9.17 -4.95
CA ILE A 88 -10.47 -8.09 -5.94
C ILE A 88 -11.89 -7.56 -6.17
N GLN A 89 -12.89 -8.43 -6.35
CA GLN A 89 -14.27 -7.99 -6.56
C GLN A 89 -14.79 -7.10 -5.41
N LYS A 90 -14.37 -7.37 -4.17
CA LYS A 90 -14.77 -6.58 -2.98
C LYS A 90 -14.06 -5.22 -2.90
N LEU A 91 -12.96 -5.01 -3.62
CA LEU A 91 -12.25 -3.73 -3.64
C LEU A 91 -12.88 -2.72 -4.61
N TYR A 92 -13.60 -3.20 -5.63
CA TYR A 92 -14.19 -2.38 -6.69
C TYR A 92 -15.70 -2.13 -6.51
N ASN A 93 -16.33 -2.78 -5.53
CA ASN A 93 -17.72 -2.60 -5.13
C ASN A 93 -17.81 -1.81 -3.82
#